data_AF-A0A930KB99-F1
#
_entry.id   AF-A0A930KB99-F1
#
_cell.length_a   1.000
_cell.length_b   1.000
_cell.length_c   1.000
_cell.angle_alpha   90.00
_cell.angle_beta   90.00
_cell.angle_gamma   90.00
#
_symmetry.space_group_name_H-M   'P 1'
#
loop_
_entity.id
_entity.type
_entity.pdbx_description
1 polymer ?
#
loop_
_entity_poly.entity_id
_entity_poly.type
_entity_poly.pdbx_seq_one_letter_code
_entity_poly.pdbx_strand_id
1 'polypeptide(L)'
;LKAFTNKQGKVIMEIDKNNKIISISGAATPQPAATGLTAKFETGMDNFTINNITLPSDLSFVWKHDATNKYMKASAFKKPTNYAAESRLTSPAFSLSGKTTATLSFKHAARFFANAANEFKVQVSTDGTTWHDVAVSDYPTGNDWKFIDATCNLSAYAGNATVYIGFLYTSTATKAGTWEIKDVEVK
;
A
#
# COMPACT_ATOMS: atom_id res chain seq x y z
N LEU A 1 -18.73 -0.51 -40.90
CA LEU A 1 -18.57 -1.81 -41.59
C LEU A 1 -19.52 -1.81 -42.77
N LYS A 2 -19.10 -2.28 -43.94
CA LYS A 2 -20.01 -2.47 -45.07
C LYS A 2 -20.40 -3.95 -45.10
N ALA A 3 -21.70 -4.22 -45.22
CA ALA A 3 -22.22 -5.57 -45.32
C ALA A 3 -22.25 -5.99 -46.81
N PHE A 4 -21.68 -7.14 -47.11
CA PHE A 4 -21.75 -7.76 -48.43
C PHE A 4 -22.36 -9.15 -48.30
N THR A 5 -23.24 -9.52 -49.21
CA THR A 5 -23.81 -10.87 -49.26
C THR A 5 -23.12 -11.64 -50.36
N ASN A 6 -22.47 -12.75 -50.03
CA ASN A 6 -21.80 -13.57 -51.04
C ASN A 6 -22.82 -14.36 -51.89
N LYS A 7 -22.34 -15.01 -52.95
CA LYS A 7 -23.18 -15.81 -53.88
C LYS A 7 -23.92 -17.00 -53.23
N GLN A 8 -23.62 -17.31 -51.97
CA GLN A 8 -24.28 -18.35 -51.18
C GLN A 8 -25.31 -17.76 -50.19
N GLY A 9 -25.60 -16.45 -50.26
CA GLY A 9 -26.55 -15.79 -49.37
C GLY A 9 -25.98 -15.46 -47.99
N LYS A 10 -24.68 -15.67 -47.74
CA LYS A 10 -24.05 -15.38 -46.46
C LYS A 10 -23.60 -13.92 -46.41
N VAL A 11 -24.09 -13.19 -45.42
CA VAL A 11 -23.64 -11.81 -45.14
C VAL A 11 -22.28 -11.85 -44.45
N ILE A 12 -21.31 -11.19 -45.07
CA ILE A 12 -19.94 -11.01 -44.58
C ILE A 12 -19.77 -9.52 -44.30
N MET A 13 -19.25 -9.21 -43.12
CA MET A 13 -19.00 -7.85 -42.68
C MET A 13 -17.51 -7.56 -42.85
N GLU A 14 -17.15 -6.80 -43.88
CA GLU A 14 -15.75 -6.41 -44.14
C GLU A 14 -15.48 -4.98 -43.65
N ILE A 15 -14.29 -4.80 -43.08
CA ILE A 15 -13.73 -3.49 -42.74
C ILE A 15 -13.11 -2.93 -44.03
N ASP A 16 -13.50 -1.70 -44.40
CA ASP A 16 -12.95 -1.01 -45.57
C ASP A 16 -11.42 -0.96 -45.49
N LYS A 17 -10.69 -1.14 -46.60
CA LYS A 17 -9.21 -1.13 -46.63
C LYS A 17 -8.61 0.16 -46.08
N ASN A 18 -9.41 1.23 -46.00
CA ASN A 18 -9.02 2.53 -45.46
C ASN A 18 -9.45 2.75 -43.99
N ASN A 19 -10.15 1.79 -43.36
CA ASN A 19 -10.48 1.85 -41.95
C ASN A 19 -9.37 1.19 -41.13
N LYS A 20 -8.58 2.00 -40.44
CA LYS A 20 -7.73 1.50 -39.34
C LYS A 20 -8.62 0.90 -38.26
N ILE A 21 -8.35 -0.34 -37.86
CA ILE A 21 -8.69 -0.79 -36.52
C ILE A 21 -7.84 0.09 -35.60
N ILE A 22 -8.44 1.14 -35.03
CA ILE A 22 -7.84 1.75 -33.85
C ILE A 22 -8.09 0.72 -32.76
N SER A 23 -7.10 -0.12 -32.48
CA SER A 23 -6.96 -0.67 -31.15
C SER A 23 -6.80 0.53 -30.24
N ILE A 24 -7.91 1.03 -29.70
CA ILE A 24 -7.87 1.73 -28.44
C ILE A 24 -7.42 0.67 -27.46
N SER A 25 -6.11 0.52 -27.31
CA SER A 25 -5.57 0.33 -25.99
C SER A 25 -6.01 1.57 -25.22
N GLY A 26 -7.27 1.58 -24.76
CA GLY A 26 -7.61 2.32 -23.57
C GLY A 26 -6.52 1.89 -22.61
N ALA A 27 -5.70 2.85 -22.16
CA ALA A 27 -4.55 2.57 -21.34
C ALA A 27 -5.06 1.69 -20.21
N ALA A 28 -4.83 0.39 -20.32
CA ALA A 28 -5.04 -0.51 -19.23
C ALA A 28 -3.98 -0.02 -18.27
N THR A 29 -4.42 0.75 -17.27
CA THR A 29 -3.68 0.90 -16.02
C THR A 29 -3.14 -0.49 -15.76
N PRO A 30 -1.81 -0.68 -15.70
CA PRO A 30 -1.22 -2.01 -15.65
C PRO A 30 -1.94 -2.76 -14.54
N GLN A 31 -2.73 -3.77 -14.92
CA GLN A 31 -3.47 -4.56 -13.94
C GLN A 31 -2.41 -5.13 -13.00
N PRO A 32 -2.49 -4.89 -11.69
CA PRO A 32 -1.51 -5.41 -10.76
C PRO A 32 -1.36 -6.92 -10.97
N ALA A 33 -0.15 -7.34 -11.32
CA ALA A 33 0.10 -8.73 -11.71
C ALA A 33 -0.01 -9.71 -10.54
N ALA A 34 0.01 -9.21 -9.29
CA ALA A 34 -0.07 -10.01 -8.08
C ALA A 34 -1.49 -9.98 -7.47
N THR A 35 -2.07 -11.16 -7.26
CA THR A 35 -3.26 -11.32 -6.41
C THR A 35 -2.82 -11.35 -4.95
N GLY A 36 -3.36 -10.43 -4.13
CA GLY A 36 -2.93 -10.26 -2.74
C GLY A 36 -1.55 -9.60 -2.60
N LEU A 37 -1.06 -9.51 -1.37
CA LEU A 37 0.19 -8.85 -1.01
C LEU A 37 0.95 -9.72 -0.01
N THR A 38 2.27 -9.86 -0.18
CA THR A 38 3.15 -10.49 0.81
C THR A 38 4.45 -9.71 0.87
N ALA A 39 4.84 -9.27 2.07
CA ALA A 39 6.11 -8.60 2.33
C ALA A 39 6.67 -9.00 3.71
N LYS A 40 7.85 -9.61 3.71
CA LYS A 40 8.56 -10.07 4.91
C LYS A 40 9.61 -9.08 5.37
N PHE A 41 10.11 -8.25 4.45
CA PHE A 41 11.21 -7.33 4.64
C PHE A 41 12.52 -8.02 5.08
N GLU A 42 12.80 -9.21 4.53
CA GLU A 42 14.00 -9.99 4.89
C GLU A 42 15.30 -9.38 4.33
N THR A 43 15.27 -8.92 3.08
CA THR A 43 16.47 -8.43 2.36
C THR A 43 16.30 -7.03 1.78
N GLY A 44 15.12 -6.42 1.97
CA GLY A 44 14.81 -5.10 1.48
C GLY A 44 13.37 -4.71 1.78
N MET A 45 12.82 -3.80 0.96
CA MET A 45 11.49 -3.23 1.17
C MET A 45 10.36 -3.98 0.45
N ASP A 46 10.63 -5.12 -0.20
CA ASP A 46 9.63 -5.89 -0.96
C ASP A 46 8.79 -5.02 -1.92
N ASN A 47 9.47 -4.12 -2.63
CA ASN A 47 8.89 -3.13 -3.56
C ASN A 47 7.97 -2.08 -2.92
N PHE A 48 7.94 -1.98 -1.59
CA PHE A 48 7.34 -0.82 -0.95
C PHE A 48 8.16 0.44 -1.27
N THR A 49 7.47 1.57 -1.31
CA THR A 49 8.06 2.89 -1.54
C THR A 49 7.78 3.80 -0.35
N ILE A 50 8.62 4.81 -0.15
CA ILE A 50 8.46 5.78 0.94
C ILE A 50 8.03 7.11 0.34
N ASN A 51 6.90 7.62 0.81
CA ASN A 51 6.43 8.97 0.52
C ASN A 51 6.57 9.85 1.77
N ASN A 52 7.58 10.70 1.79
CA ASN A 52 7.77 11.69 2.85
C ASN A 52 6.84 12.88 2.63
N ILE A 53 5.74 12.94 3.37
CA ILE A 53 4.73 14.01 3.26
C ILE A 53 5.25 15.28 3.95
N THR A 54 5.81 15.13 5.15
CA THR A 54 6.55 16.17 5.87
C THR A 54 7.86 15.59 6.40
N LEU A 55 8.98 16.02 5.83
CA LEU A 55 10.33 15.67 6.28
C LEU A 55 11.09 16.92 6.72
N PRO A 56 11.34 17.10 8.03
CA PRO A 56 12.22 18.14 8.56
C PRO A 56 13.61 18.05 7.94
N SER A 57 14.23 19.20 7.64
CA SER A 57 15.58 19.29 7.05
C SER A 57 16.67 18.57 7.85
N ASP A 58 16.46 18.42 9.16
CA ASP A 58 17.38 17.75 10.08
C ASP A 58 17.36 16.21 9.95
N LEU A 59 16.35 15.65 9.27
CA LEU A 59 16.16 14.23 9.07
C LEU A 59 16.43 13.87 7.60
N SER A 60 17.15 12.77 7.37
CA SER A 60 17.36 12.22 6.03
C SER A 60 16.30 11.18 5.64
N PHE A 61 15.60 10.62 6.63
CA PHE A 61 14.53 9.65 6.45
C PHE A 61 13.61 9.65 7.67
N VAL A 62 12.35 9.23 7.47
CA VAL A 62 11.45 8.82 8.55
C VAL A 62 11.38 7.29 8.55
N TRP A 63 10.95 6.70 7.44
CA TRP A 63 10.98 5.26 7.19
C TRP A 63 12.33 4.81 6.67
N LYS A 64 12.78 3.62 7.10
CA LYS A 64 13.89 2.89 6.49
C LYS A 64 13.74 1.38 6.69
N HIS A 65 14.38 0.61 5.83
CA HIS A 65 14.58 -0.82 6.08
C HIS A 65 15.71 -1.02 7.09
N ASP A 66 15.46 -1.85 8.11
CA ASP A 66 16.46 -2.30 9.07
C ASP A 66 16.93 -3.69 8.66
N ALA A 67 17.97 -3.76 7.83
CA ALA A 67 18.44 -5.02 7.26
C ALA A 67 18.92 -6.04 8.31
N THR A 68 19.42 -5.58 9.45
CA THR A 68 19.86 -6.46 10.55
C THR A 68 18.67 -7.14 11.22
N ASN A 69 17.60 -6.38 11.47
CA ASN A 69 16.45 -6.88 12.21
C ASN A 69 15.27 -7.30 11.32
N LYS A 70 15.40 -7.12 10.00
CA LYS A 70 14.49 -7.62 8.95
C LYS A 70 13.08 -7.05 9.10
N TYR A 71 12.98 -5.73 9.18
CA TYR A 71 11.72 -5.00 9.26
C TYR A 71 11.83 -3.60 8.68
N MET A 72 10.68 -2.96 8.46
CA MET A 72 10.61 -1.52 8.21
C MET A 72 10.49 -0.77 9.52
N LYS A 73 11.19 0.35 9.67
CA LYS A 73 11.19 1.19 10.87
C LYS A 73 10.96 2.65 10.54
N ALA A 74 10.02 3.28 11.23
CA ALA A 74 9.77 4.71 11.22
C ALA A 74 10.22 5.36 12.52
N SER A 75 10.91 6.50 12.44
CA SER A 75 11.15 7.38 13.57
C SER A 75 11.50 8.79 13.09
N ALA A 76 10.94 9.81 13.74
CA ALA A 76 11.35 11.21 13.60
C ALA A 76 12.10 11.72 14.84
N PHE A 77 12.64 10.80 15.65
CA PHE A 77 13.52 11.15 16.76
C PHE A 77 14.98 11.10 16.30
N LYS A 78 15.67 12.24 16.39
CA LYS A 78 17.12 12.33 16.20
C LYS A 78 17.70 12.90 17.47
N LYS A 79 18.32 12.02 18.27
CA LYS A 79 18.79 12.33 19.63
C LYS A 79 19.45 13.71 19.69
N PRO A 80 19.01 14.61 20.58
CA PRO A 80 18.00 14.44 21.64
C PRO A 80 16.56 14.90 21.26
N THR A 81 16.31 15.21 19.99
CA THR A 81 15.15 16.00 19.55
C THR A 81 14.06 15.16 18.89
N ASN A 82 12.80 15.42 19.23
CA ASN A 82 11.64 14.96 18.47
C ASN A 82 11.32 15.98 17.38
N TYR A 83 11.02 15.50 16.17
CA TYR A 83 10.58 16.36 15.09
C TYR A 83 9.15 16.04 14.68
N ALA A 84 8.39 17.07 14.31
CA ALA A 84 7.13 16.86 13.63
C ALA A 84 7.39 16.36 12.20
N ALA A 85 6.93 15.16 11.90
CA ALA A 85 7.11 14.55 10.60
C ALA A 85 5.91 13.69 10.24
N GLU A 86 5.68 13.54 8.94
CA GLU A 86 4.66 12.67 8.38
C GLU A 86 5.23 11.91 7.18
N SER A 87 5.12 10.59 7.18
CA SER A 87 5.67 9.76 6.11
C SER A 87 4.89 8.47 5.97
N ARG A 88 4.61 8.07 4.72
CA ARG A 88 3.87 6.86 4.39
C ARG A 88 4.79 5.84 3.74
N LEU A 89 4.76 4.63 4.26
CA LEU A 89 5.32 3.45 3.60
C LEU A 89 4.20 2.79 2.77
N THR A 90 4.33 2.79 1.44
CA THR A 90 3.29 2.37 0.49
C THR A 90 3.66 1.07 -0.20
N SER A 91 2.76 0.09 -0.21
CA SER A 91 2.94 -1.18 -0.92
C SER A 91 3.03 -0.99 -2.43
N PRO A 92 3.56 -1.96 -3.19
CA PRO A 92 3.22 -2.06 -4.60
C PRO A 92 1.70 -2.24 -4.77
N ALA A 93 1.20 -1.93 -5.97
CA ALA A 93 -0.18 -2.23 -6.33
C ALA A 93 -0.41 -3.74 -6.31
N PHE A 94 -1.57 -4.17 -5.83
CA PHE A 94 -2.02 -5.56 -5.91
C PHE A 94 -3.50 -5.65 -6.22
N SER A 95 -3.97 -6.86 -6.56
CA SER A 95 -5.36 -7.12 -6.93
C SER A 95 -6.10 -7.93 -5.86
N LEU A 96 -7.36 -7.55 -5.61
CA LEU A 96 -8.34 -8.32 -4.83
C LEU A 96 -9.50 -8.81 -5.73
N SER A 97 -9.33 -8.81 -7.05
CA SER A 97 -10.31 -9.34 -7.99
C SER A 97 -10.71 -10.78 -7.64
N GLY A 98 -12.02 -11.07 -7.68
CA GLY A 98 -12.56 -12.39 -7.34
C GLY A 98 -12.63 -12.71 -5.85
N LYS A 99 -12.19 -11.79 -4.97
CA LYS A 99 -12.38 -11.91 -3.52
C LYS A 99 -13.71 -11.27 -3.12
N THR A 100 -14.40 -11.91 -2.18
CA THR A 100 -15.61 -11.36 -1.53
C THR A 100 -15.32 -10.79 -0.15
N THR A 101 -14.20 -11.19 0.45
CA THR A 101 -13.66 -10.70 1.72
C THR A 101 -12.15 -10.57 1.58
N ALA A 102 -11.54 -9.65 2.32
CA ALA A 102 -10.10 -9.54 2.39
C ALA A 102 -9.66 -9.07 3.77
N THR A 103 -8.49 -9.55 4.20
CA THR A 103 -7.89 -9.17 5.49
C THR A 103 -6.41 -8.88 5.30
N LEU A 104 -5.97 -7.75 5.83
CA LEU A 104 -4.56 -7.48 6.06
C LEU A 104 -4.16 -8.06 7.42
N SER A 105 -3.03 -8.75 7.45
CA SER A 105 -2.33 -9.16 8.68
C SER A 105 -0.88 -8.66 8.64
N PHE A 106 -0.36 -8.24 9.78
CA PHE A 106 1.03 -7.81 9.92
C PHE A 106 1.48 -7.92 11.37
N LYS A 107 2.79 -7.87 11.59
CA LYS A 107 3.36 -7.74 12.94
C LYS A 107 3.95 -6.36 13.13
N HIS A 108 3.74 -5.80 14.31
CA HIS A 108 4.36 -4.53 14.67
C HIS A 108 4.83 -4.46 16.12
N ALA A 109 5.84 -3.62 16.35
CA ALA A 109 6.30 -3.18 17.65
C ALA A 109 6.41 -1.65 17.62
N ALA A 110 6.19 -0.99 18.75
CA ALA A 110 6.30 0.46 18.82
C ALA A 110 6.63 0.91 20.24
N ARG A 111 7.35 2.03 20.37
CA ARG A 111 7.65 2.68 21.66
C ARG A 111 7.76 4.19 21.53
N PHE A 112 7.75 4.87 22.67
CA PHE A 112 7.97 6.31 22.82
C PHE A 112 6.93 7.22 22.15
N PHE A 113 5.77 6.66 21.81
CA PHE A 113 4.62 7.35 21.27
C PHE A 113 3.74 7.93 22.40
N ALA A 114 2.87 8.88 22.09
CA ALA A 114 1.81 9.34 22.98
C ALA A 114 0.53 8.52 22.82
N ASN A 115 0.11 8.32 21.57
CA ASN A 115 -1.09 7.56 21.22
C ASN A 115 -0.85 6.85 19.88
N ALA A 116 -0.64 5.53 19.96
CA ALA A 116 -0.30 4.72 18.80
C ALA A 116 -1.34 4.81 17.67
N ALA A 117 -2.64 4.87 17.99
CA ALA A 117 -3.70 4.93 16.97
C ALA A 117 -3.74 6.27 16.22
N ASN A 118 -3.28 7.35 16.84
CA ASN A 118 -3.17 8.66 16.20
C ASN A 118 -1.87 8.82 15.41
N GLU A 119 -0.79 8.17 15.86
CA GLU A 119 0.56 8.34 15.31
C GLU A 119 0.92 7.27 14.27
N PHE A 120 0.29 6.09 14.32
CA PHE A 120 0.58 4.94 13.45
C PHE A 120 -0.72 4.42 12.84
N LYS A 121 -0.98 4.75 11.58
CA LYS A 121 -2.21 4.39 10.89
C LYS A 121 -1.96 3.42 9.76
N VAL A 122 -2.91 2.54 9.52
CA VAL A 122 -3.00 1.76 8.29
C VAL A 122 -4.03 2.42 7.39
N GLN A 123 -3.68 2.57 6.12
CA GLN A 123 -4.49 3.21 5.11
C GLN A 123 -4.62 2.33 3.87
N VAL A 124 -5.72 2.49 3.15
CA VAL A 124 -5.98 1.81 1.88
C VAL A 124 -6.23 2.84 0.79
N SER A 125 -5.77 2.55 -0.41
CA SER A 125 -6.03 3.34 -1.61
C SER A 125 -6.34 2.44 -2.80
N THR A 126 -7.18 2.88 -3.72
CA THR A 126 -7.49 2.18 -4.98
C THR A 126 -6.96 2.90 -6.22
N ASP A 127 -6.44 4.12 -6.05
CA ASP A 127 -5.89 5.00 -7.10
C ASP A 127 -4.42 5.38 -6.84
N GLY A 128 -3.89 5.07 -5.66
CA GLY A 128 -2.54 5.42 -5.19
C GLY A 128 -2.43 6.85 -4.63
N THR A 129 -3.50 7.65 -4.65
CA THR A 129 -3.47 9.08 -4.32
C THR A 129 -4.47 9.46 -3.22
N THR A 130 -5.64 8.83 -3.20
CA THR A 130 -6.67 8.99 -2.17
C THR A 130 -6.55 7.88 -1.15
N TRP A 131 -6.44 8.23 0.13
CA TRP A 131 -6.15 7.29 1.21
C TRP A 131 -7.22 7.32 2.28
N HIS A 132 -7.66 6.13 2.71
CA HIS A 132 -8.67 5.96 3.75
C HIS A 132 -8.09 5.16 4.91
N ASP A 133 -8.21 5.69 6.13
CA ASP A 133 -7.81 4.98 7.34
C ASP A 133 -8.67 3.71 7.53
N VAL A 134 -8.04 2.62 7.94
CA VAL A 134 -8.71 1.39 8.36
C VAL A 134 -8.36 1.08 9.81
N ALA A 135 -9.32 0.52 10.54
CA ALA A 135 -9.09 0.15 11.93
C ALA A 135 -8.05 -0.97 12.03
N VAL A 136 -7.07 -0.78 12.91
CA VAL A 136 -6.11 -1.80 13.32
C VAL A 136 -6.64 -2.51 14.55
N SER A 137 -6.62 -3.83 14.56
CA SER A 137 -7.23 -4.63 15.63
C SER A 137 -6.56 -4.46 17.00
N ASP A 138 -5.26 -4.17 17.02
CA ASP A 138 -4.50 -3.99 18.26
C ASP A 138 -3.27 -3.10 18.02
N TYR A 139 -2.73 -2.50 19.09
CA TYR A 139 -1.52 -1.69 19.06
C TYR A 139 -0.56 -2.07 20.19
N PRO A 140 0.77 -1.97 19.98
CA PRO A 140 1.74 -2.28 21.02
C PRO A 140 1.56 -1.34 22.21
N THR A 141 1.79 -1.84 23.42
CA THR A 141 1.62 -1.05 24.66
C THR A 141 2.65 0.08 24.82
N GLY A 142 3.76 0.03 24.09
CA GLY A 142 4.86 1.00 24.21
C GLY A 142 5.90 0.65 25.29
N ASN A 143 5.67 -0.41 26.06
CA ASN A 143 6.52 -0.77 27.20
C ASN A 143 7.80 -1.50 26.80
N ASP A 144 7.78 -2.23 25.69
CA ASP A 144 8.89 -3.03 25.18
C ASP A 144 8.91 -3.04 23.63
N TRP A 145 9.85 -3.79 23.06
CA TRP A 145 9.96 -4.00 21.61
C TRP A 145 9.36 -5.35 21.18
N LYS A 146 8.37 -5.85 21.92
CA LYS A 146 7.70 -7.10 21.56
C LYS A 146 6.82 -6.86 20.34
N PHE A 147 7.05 -7.63 19.28
CA PHE A 147 6.15 -7.68 18.15
C PHE A 147 4.84 -8.37 18.56
N ILE A 148 3.72 -7.75 18.22
CA ILE A 148 2.39 -8.34 18.29
C ILE A 148 1.82 -8.49 16.88
N ASP A 149 0.87 -9.39 16.72
CA ASP A 149 0.10 -9.57 15.49
C ASP A 149 -1.10 -8.61 15.47
N ALA A 150 -1.35 -7.99 14.32
CA ALA A 150 -2.48 -7.10 14.10
C ALA A 150 -3.14 -7.37 12.74
N THR A 151 -4.43 -7.03 12.66
CA THR A 151 -5.23 -7.19 11.44
C THR A 151 -6.04 -5.94 11.10
N CYS A 152 -6.39 -5.79 9.83
CA CYS A 152 -7.36 -4.82 9.36
C CYS A 152 -8.36 -5.51 8.42
N ASN A 153 -9.66 -5.22 8.60
CA ASN A 153 -10.69 -5.68 7.67
C ASN A 153 -10.64 -4.84 6.39
N LEU A 154 -10.41 -5.50 5.25
CA LEU A 154 -10.35 -4.87 3.92
C LEU A 154 -11.51 -5.26 3.02
N SER A 155 -12.57 -5.86 3.56
CA SER A 155 -13.68 -6.42 2.76
C SER A 155 -14.41 -5.35 1.95
N ALA A 156 -14.41 -4.09 2.38
CA ALA A 156 -14.92 -2.96 1.58
C ALA A 156 -14.15 -2.74 0.26
N TYR A 157 -12.92 -3.25 0.16
CA TYR A 157 -12.05 -3.16 -1.01
C TYR A 157 -11.96 -4.49 -1.78
N ALA A 158 -12.63 -5.55 -1.34
CA ALA A 158 -12.66 -6.83 -2.06
C ALA A 158 -13.23 -6.64 -3.48
N GLY A 159 -12.71 -7.39 -4.45
CA GLY A 159 -13.10 -7.27 -5.86
C GLY A 159 -12.41 -6.14 -6.63
N ASN A 160 -11.71 -5.20 -5.96
CA ASN A 160 -10.97 -4.15 -6.66
C ASN A 160 -9.75 -4.71 -7.38
N ALA A 161 -9.57 -4.31 -8.65
CA ALA A 161 -8.43 -4.72 -9.46
C ALA A 161 -7.12 -4.10 -8.99
N THR A 162 -7.19 -2.92 -8.37
CA THR A 162 -6.04 -2.16 -7.88
C THR A 162 -6.27 -1.71 -6.45
N VAL A 163 -5.38 -2.13 -5.55
CA VAL A 163 -5.37 -1.76 -4.14
C VAL A 163 -3.92 -1.51 -3.71
N TYR A 164 -3.75 -0.59 -2.77
CA TYR A 164 -2.50 -0.28 -2.08
C TYR A 164 -2.73 -0.27 -0.57
N ILE A 165 -1.72 -0.72 0.19
CA ILE A 165 -1.65 -0.54 1.64
C ILE A 165 -0.63 0.54 1.95
N GLY A 166 -0.98 1.43 2.87
CA GLY A 166 -0.13 2.50 3.38
C GLY A 166 0.02 2.38 4.88
N PHE A 167 1.25 2.40 5.38
CA PHE A 167 1.54 2.56 6.80
C PHE A 167 1.96 4.02 7.04
N LEU A 168 1.04 4.82 7.57
CA LEU A 168 1.25 6.24 7.82
C LEU A 168 1.83 6.44 9.22
N TYR A 169 2.99 7.08 9.28
CA TYR A 169 3.63 7.55 10.49
C TYR A 169 3.44 9.06 10.63
N THR A 170 2.96 9.51 11.78
CA THR A 170 2.82 10.91 12.15
C THR A 170 3.45 11.15 13.52
N SER A 171 4.15 12.26 13.68
CA SER A 171 4.82 12.66 14.92
C SER A 171 4.76 14.16 15.11
N THR A 172 5.11 14.61 16.32
CA THR A 172 5.11 16.03 16.69
C THR A 172 6.45 16.43 17.31
N ALA A 173 6.67 17.74 17.48
CA ALA A 173 7.82 18.25 18.23
C ALA A 173 7.85 17.78 19.71
N THR A 174 6.74 17.28 20.25
CA THR A 174 6.65 16.77 21.62
C THR A 174 6.94 15.27 21.70
N LYS A 175 6.47 14.49 20.73
CA LYS A 175 6.62 13.03 20.67
C LYS A 175 6.88 12.57 19.24
N ALA A 176 7.99 11.85 19.08
CA ALA A 176 8.32 11.12 17.87
C ALA A 176 8.55 9.66 18.23
N GLY A 177 7.44 8.93 18.40
CA GLY A 177 7.48 7.50 18.65
C GLY A 177 8.21 6.75 17.53
N THR A 178 8.60 5.53 17.79
CA THR A 178 9.23 4.66 16.79
C THR A 178 8.32 3.47 16.55
N TRP A 179 8.14 3.12 15.28
CA TRP A 179 7.25 2.05 14.83
C TRP A 179 7.99 1.09 13.91
N GLU A 180 7.84 -0.20 14.15
CA GLU A 180 8.50 -1.28 13.42
C GLU A 180 7.45 -2.23 12.85
N ILE A 181 7.59 -2.64 11.58
CA ILE A 181 6.60 -3.46 10.85
C ILE A 181 7.29 -4.57 10.07
N LYS A 182 6.74 -5.79 10.16
CA LYS A 182 7.14 -6.95 9.34
C LYS A 182 5.99 -7.91 9.12
N ASP A 183 6.26 -8.96 8.33
CA ASP A 183 5.31 -10.04 8.08
C ASP A 183 3.94 -9.55 7.53
N VAL A 184 3.96 -8.60 6.60
CA VAL A 184 2.75 -8.04 5.97
C VAL A 184 2.17 -9.04 4.97
N GLU A 185 0.87 -9.30 5.06
CA GLU A 185 0.14 -10.17 4.14
C GLU A 185 -1.30 -9.68 3.93
N VAL A 186 -1.80 -9.72 2.70
CA VAL A 186 -3.22 -9.53 2.36
C VAL A 186 -3.74 -10.76 1.62
N LYS A 187 -4.82 -11.35 2.13
CA LYS A 187 -5.48 -12.55 1.58
C LYS A 187 -6.93 -12.31 1.17
#